data_AF-A0A352UVY4-F1
#
_entry.id   AF-A0A352UVY4-F1
#
_cell.length_a   1.000
_cell.length_b   1.000
_cell.length_c   1.000
_cell.angle_alpha   90.00
_cell.angle_beta   90.00
_cell.angle_gamma   90.00
#
_symmetry.space_group_name_H-M   'P 1'
#
loop_
_entity.id
_entity.type
_entity.pdbx_description
1 polymer ?
#
loop_
_entity_poly.entity_id
_entity_poly.type
_entity_poly.pdbx_seq_one_letter_code
_entity_poly.pdbx_strand_id
1 'polypeptide(L)'
;MRRASWFTMIKSADLPDTIAVFPLPGALLLPRGRLPLHIFEPRYLAMLTDCMKTGHRLIGMVQPRGVPEGAAPKLHAIGCAGRLTGFSETEDGRYMITLSGIARFRVKEEVQGFHPYRRCQVDWQPFIRDMAGAEADPGFRRAEFLDLLGRYFQAMSLSTDWGSLQDAEEELLINTLSMLCPFEPEDKQALLEAPSLATRRETLVTLMEIALRGGTEGEPLQ
;
A
#
# COMPACT_ATOMS: atom_id res chain seq x y z
N MET A 1 -13.13 -15.40 28.22
CA MET A 1 -12.16 -15.02 27.16
C MET A 1 -11.95 -13.52 27.20
N ARG A 2 -10.79 -13.04 27.68
CA ARG A 2 -10.48 -11.61 27.76
C ARG A 2 -10.08 -11.12 26.36
N ARG A 3 -10.88 -10.23 25.76
CA ARG A 3 -10.42 -9.41 24.62
C ARG A 3 -9.35 -8.47 25.16
N ALA A 4 -8.08 -8.84 25.02
CA ALA A 4 -7.01 -7.86 25.20
C ALA A 4 -7.18 -6.79 24.12
N SER A 5 -7.24 -5.52 24.52
CA SER A 5 -7.22 -4.39 23.60
C SER A 5 -5.78 -4.22 23.12
N TRP A 6 -5.48 -4.61 21.88
CA TRP A 6 -4.13 -4.56 21.27
C TRP A 6 -3.85 -3.27 20.50
N PHE A 7 -4.77 -2.30 20.52
CA PHE A 7 -4.57 -0.99 19.87
C PHE A 7 -3.69 -0.08 20.73
N THR A 8 -2.43 -0.45 20.92
CA THR A 8 -1.42 0.54 21.31
C THR A 8 -1.15 1.41 20.09
N MET A 9 -1.51 2.70 20.16
CA MET A 9 -1.07 3.69 19.17
C MET A 9 0.46 3.72 19.15
N ILE A 10 1.06 3.44 18.00
CA ILE A 10 2.51 3.59 17.79
C ILE A 10 2.79 5.09 17.77
N LYS A 11 3.69 5.58 18.63
CA LYS A 11 4.17 6.96 18.57
C LYS A 11 5.41 7.02 17.67
N SER A 12 5.75 8.21 17.18
CA SER A 12 6.95 8.40 16.35
C SER A 12 8.23 7.91 17.04
N ALA A 13 8.32 8.04 18.37
CA ALA A 13 9.44 7.56 19.18
C ALA A 13 9.57 6.02 19.23
N ASP A 14 8.52 5.29 18.86
CA ASP A 14 8.50 3.83 18.85
C ASP A 14 8.85 3.25 17.47
N LEU A 15 9.09 4.10 16.48
CA LEU A 15 9.43 3.67 15.13
C LEU A 15 10.90 3.21 15.06
N PRO A 16 11.17 1.98 14.59
CA PRO A 16 12.52 1.46 14.51
C PRO A 16 13.30 2.12 13.35
N ASP A 17 14.61 2.27 13.51
CA ASP A 17 15.50 2.78 12.46
C ASP A 17 15.68 1.77 11.32
N THR A 18 15.48 0.47 11.60
CA THR A 18 15.58 -0.62 10.62
C THR A 18 14.34 -1.47 10.64
N ILE A 19 13.76 -1.74 9.46
CA ILE A 19 12.62 -2.63 9.29
C ILE A 19 12.92 -3.73 8.29
N ALA A 20 12.23 -4.87 8.44
CA ALA A 20 12.12 -5.84 7.35
C ALA A 20 11.24 -5.25 6.24
N VAL A 21 11.62 -5.48 4.98
CA VAL A 21 10.87 -4.98 3.83
C VAL A 21 10.40 -6.14 2.95
N PHE A 22 9.19 -6.00 2.42
CA PHE A 22 8.56 -6.94 1.51
C PHE A 22 8.40 -6.27 0.13
N PRO A 23 9.31 -6.56 -0.81
CA PRO A 23 9.20 -6.09 -2.19
C PRO A 23 8.11 -6.86 -2.92
N LEU A 24 7.02 -6.19 -3.29
CA LEU A 24 5.89 -6.83 -3.96
C LEU A 24 5.34 -5.92 -5.07
N PRO A 25 5.56 -6.25 -6.36
CA PRO A 25 5.10 -5.41 -7.47
C PRO A 25 3.57 -5.33 -7.50
N GLY A 26 3.06 -4.12 -7.73
CA GLY A 26 1.62 -3.85 -7.84
C GLY A 26 0.84 -3.85 -6.52
N ALA A 27 1.45 -4.28 -5.41
CA ALA A 27 0.86 -4.19 -4.09
C ALA A 27 1.15 -2.83 -3.47
N LEU A 28 0.08 -2.08 -3.18
CA LEU A 28 0.17 -0.77 -2.55
C LEU A 28 -0.42 -0.82 -1.15
N LEU A 29 0.30 -0.25 -0.18
CA LEU A 29 -0.20 0.02 1.17
C LEU A 29 -0.13 1.52 1.42
N LEU A 30 -1.23 2.10 1.89
CA LEU A 30 -1.28 3.50 2.33
C LEU A 30 -1.53 3.57 3.85
N PRO A 31 -1.12 4.67 4.52
CA PRO A 31 -1.49 4.90 5.92
C PRO A 31 -2.99 4.72 6.13
N ARG A 32 -3.39 4.10 7.25
CA ARG A 32 -4.78 3.72 7.60
C ARG A 32 -5.45 2.71 6.67
N GLY A 33 -4.84 2.36 5.54
CA GLY A 33 -5.29 1.29 4.65
C GLY A 33 -5.07 -0.10 5.26
N ARG A 34 -5.73 -1.11 4.68
CA ARG A 34 -5.54 -2.52 5.03
C ARG A 34 -5.13 -3.31 3.81
N LEU A 35 -4.04 -4.06 3.92
CA LEU A 35 -3.54 -4.91 2.85
C LEU A 35 -3.52 -6.38 3.33
N PRO A 36 -4.45 -7.22 2.86
CA PRO A 36 -4.38 -8.66 3.04
C PRO A 36 -3.30 -9.26 2.13
N LEU A 37 -2.52 -10.22 2.64
CA LEU A 37 -1.46 -10.89 1.88
C LEU A 37 -1.43 -12.38 2.18
N HIS A 38 -1.17 -13.18 1.15
CA HIS A 38 -0.88 -14.60 1.27
C HIS A 38 0.63 -14.80 1.30
N ILE A 39 1.13 -15.34 2.41
CA ILE A 39 2.56 -15.58 2.62
C ILE A 39 2.81 -17.08 2.57
N PHE A 40 3.64 -17.51 1.62
CA PHE A 40 3.99 -18.91 1.43
C PHE A 40 5.47 -19.12 1.11
N GLU A 41 6.18 -18.11 0.58
CA GLU A 41 7.61 -18.22 0.31
C GLU A 41 8.41 -18.32 1.62
N PRO A 42 9.35 -19.29 1.76
CA PRO A 42 10.10 -19.52 3.01
C PRO A 42 10.78 -18.29 3.60
N ARG A 43 11.35 -17.42 2.75
CA ARG A 43 11.98 -16.17 3.21
C ARG A 43 11.01 -15.21 3.88
N TYR A 44 9.76 -15.14 3.40
CA TYR A 44 8.75 -14.26 3.96
C TYR A 44 8.05 -14.88 5.17
N LEU A 45 8.01 -16.22 5.27
CA LEU A 45 7.65 -16.91 6.50
C LEU A 45 8.65 -16.60 7.63
N ALA A 46 9.95 -16.62 7.33
CA ALA A 46 10.99 -16.20 8.26
C ALA A 46 10.85 -14.72 8.67
N MET A 47 10.60 -13.84 7.69
CA MET A 47 10.31 -12.42 7.95
C MET A 47 9.13 -12.22 8.90
N LEU A 48 8.03 -12.93 8.67
CA LEU A 48 6.82 -12.86 9.50
C LEU A 48 7.10 -13.36 10.92
N THR A 49 7.83 -14.46 11.04
CA THR A 49 8.25 -15.03 12.34
C THR A 49 9.08 -14.04 13.14
N ASP A 50 10.05 -13.37 12.51
CA ASP A 50 10.88 -12.37 13.16
C ASP A 50 10.10 -11.09 13.48
N CYS A 51 9.21 -10.65 12.59
CA CYS A 51 8.32 -9.51 12.83
C CYS A 51 7.45 -9.72 14.08
N MET A 52 6.89 -10.91 14.28
CA MET A 52 6.07 -11.23 15.46
C MET A 52 6.84 -11.16 16.79
N LYS A 53 8.16 -11.36 16.77
CA LYS A 53 9.03 -11.23 17.96
C LYS A 53 9.31 -9.78 18.34
N THR A 54 9.06 -8.83 17.43
CA THR A 54 9.23 -7.39 17.71
C THR A 54 8.01 -6.80 18.43
N GLY A 55 8.23 -5.77 19.24
CA GLY A 55 7.12 -5.03 19.88
C GLY A 55 6.27 -4.24 18.89
N HIS A 56 6.90 -3.69 17.83
CA HIS A 56 6.24 -2.85 16.84
C HIS A 56 5.47 -3.64 15.77
N ARG A 57 5.92 -4.86 15.44
CA ARG A 57 5.32 -5.75 14.42
C ARG A 57 5.10 -5.07 13.06
N LEU A 58 6.13 -4.35 12.61
CA LEU A 58 6.09 -3.57 11.36
C LEU A 58 6.78 -4.33 10.24
N ILE A 59 6.17 -4.29 9.06
CA ILE A 59 6.72 -4.76 7.79
C ILE A 59 6.62 -3.61 6.79
N GLY A 60 7.74 -3.28 6.13
CA GLY A 60 7.75 -2.25 5.09
C GLY A 60 7.32 -2.81 3.74
N MET A 61 6.15 -2.41 3.25
CA MET A 61 5.74 -2.69 1.88
C MET A 61 6.42 -1.69 0.94
N VAL A 62 7.04 -2.19 -0.14
CA VAL A 62 7.78 -1.37 -1.09
C VAL A 62 7.70 -1.98 -2.49
N GLN A 63 7.55 -1.13 -3.52
CA GLN A 63 7.57 -1.57 -4.90
C GLN A 63 9.03 -1.89 -5.31
N PRO A 64 9.30 -3.01 -6.01
CA PRO A 64 10.57 -3.17 -6.70
C PRO A 64 10.65 -2.15 -7.84
N ARG A 65 11.86 -1.66 -8.13
CA ARG A 65 12.12 -0.75 -9.25
C ARG A 65 12.75 -1.53 -10.39
N GLY A 66 12.29 -1.26 -11.62
CA GLY A 66 12.92 -1.78 -12.83
C GLY A 66 14.42 -1.49 -12.85
N VAL A 67 15.21 -2.49 -13.23
CA VAL A 67 16.66 -2.37 -13.43
C VAL A 67 17.03 -3.04 -14.75
N PRO A 68 18.12 -2.59 -15.41
CA PRO A 68 18.65 -3.28 -16.58
C PRO A 68 18.93 -4.76 -16.28
N GLU A 69 18.86 -5.58 -17.32
CA GLU A 69 19.11 -7.02 -17.22
C GLU A 69 20.50 -7.29 -16.60
N GLY A 70 20.55 -8.20 -15.62
CA GLY A 70 21.77 -8.54 -14.88
C GLY A 70 22.11 -7.63 -13.69
N ALA A 71 21.39 -6.52 -13.47
CA ALA A 71 21.56 -5.70 -12.27
C ALA A 71 20.76 -6.25 -11.08
N ALA A 72 21.25 -6.03 -9.86
CA ALA A 72 20.53 -6.42 -8.65
C ALA A 72 19.18 -5.68 -8.54
N PRO A 73 18.07 -6.37 -8.20
CA PRO A 73 16.76 -5.75 -8.05
C PRO A 73 16.77 -4.59 -7.05
N LYS A 74 16.42 -3.39 -7.52
CA LYS A 74 16.34 -2.20 -6.67
C LYS A 74 14.96 -2.03 -6.06
N LEU A 75 14.89 -1.23 -5.00
CA LEU A 75 13.65 -0.78 -4.41
C LEU A 75 13.36 0.64 -4.86
N HIS A 76 12.07 0.97 -4.93
CA HIS A 76 11.66 2.36 -4.90
C HIS A 76 12.06 3.01 -3.57
N ALA A 77 12.31 4.31 -3.61
CA ALA A 77 12.85 5.03 -2.46
C ALA A 77 11.82 5.24 -1.35
N ILE A 78 10.53 5.15 -1.67
CA ILE A 78 9.43 5.37 -0.73
C ILE A 78 8.59 4.09 -0.64
N GLY A 79 8.36 3.63 0.59
CA GLY A 79 7.48 2.53 0.93
C GLY A 79 6.47 2.93 2.00
N CYS A 80 5.62 2.00 2.42
CA CYS A 80 4.69 2.18 3.53
C CYS A 80 4.80 1.04 4.53
N ALA A 81 5.01 1.39 5.81
CA ALA A 81 5.08 0.40 6.87
C ALA A 81 3.68 0.01 7.33
N GLY A 82 3.41 -1.29 7.31
CA GLY A 82 2.19 -1.88 7.84
C GLY A 82 2.46 -2.61 9.15
N ARG A 83 1.57 -2.43 10.13
CA ARG A 83 1.55 -3.25 11.33
C ARG A 83 0.80 -4.54 11.06
N LEU A 84 1.37 -5.67 11.47
CA LEU A 84 0.68 -6.95 11.46
C LEU A 84 -0.49 -6.93 12.45
N THR A 85 -1.71 -6.88 11.93
CA THR A 85 -2.95 -6.80 12.71
C THR A 85 -3.85 -8.03 12.59
N GLY A 86 -3.64 -8.84 11.56
CA GLY A 86 -4.34 -10.11 11.35
C GLY A 86 -3.36 -11.18 10.90
N PHE A 87 -3.57 -12.41 11.36
CA PHE A 87 -2.73 -13.57 11.05
C PHE A 87 -3.54 -14.84 11.27
N SER A 88 -3.59 -15.70 10.25
CA SER A 88 -4.18 -17.02 10.33
C SER A 88 -3.40 -17.99 9.46
N GLU A 89 -3.12 -19.17 10.00
CA GLU A 89 -2.54 -20.30 9.26
C GLU A 89 -3.62 -20.99 8.44
N THR A 90 -3.28 -21.38 7.21
CA THR A 90 -4.14 -22.20 6.36
C THR A 90 -3.69 -23.67 6.45
N GLU A 91 -4.58 -24.60 6.09
CA GLU A 91 -4.34 -26.04 6.21
C GLU A 91 -3.15 -26.55 5.35
N ASP A 92 -2.74 -25.79 4.34
CA ASP A 92 -1.61 -26.07 3.46
C ASP A 92 -0.29 -25.40 3.90
N GLY A 93 -0.23 -24.89 5.13
CA GLY A 93 0.99 -24.29 5.70
C GLY A 93 1.32 -22.91 5.16
N ARG A 94 0.35 -22.20 4.57
CA ARG A 94 0.46 -20.80 4.18
C ARG A 94 -0.11 -19.91 5.30
N TYR A 95 0.23 -18.63 5.24
CA TYR A 95 -0.37 -17.64 6.13
C TYR A 95 -1.16 -16.61 5.36
N MET A 96 -2.40 -16.37 5.80
CA MET A 96 -3.10 -15.15 5.49
C MET A 96 -2.74 -14.12 6.57
N ILE A 97 -2.22 -12.97 6.15
CA ILE A 97 -1.95 -11.86 7.05
C ILE A 97 -2.73 -10.62 6.63
N THR A 98 -2.92 -9.71 7.57
CA THR A 98 -3.41 -8.36 7.28
C THR A 98 -2.46 -7.34 7.87
N LEU A 99 -1.95 -6.46 7.01
CA LEU A 99 -1.19 -5.29 7.39
C LEU A 99 -2.11 -4.06 7.47
N SER A 100 -2.09 -3.36 8.59
CA SER A 100 -2.71 -2.03 8.72
C SER A 100 -1.65 -0.95 8.54
N GLY A 101 -1.82 -0.08 7.55
CA GLY A 101 -0.84 0.95 7.20
C GLY A 101 -0.65 1.96 8.32
N ILE A 102 0.61 2.24 8.66
CA ILE A 102 0.99 3.15 9.73
C ILE A 102 1.51 4.46 9.15
N ALA A 103 2.60 4.40 8.39
CA ALA A 103 3.25 5.57 7.84
C ALA A 103 4.12 5.20 6.64
N ARG A 104 4.28 6.14 5.72
CA ARG A 104 5.32 6.04 4.69
C ARG A 104 6.69 6.19 5.32
N PHE A 105 7.67 5.66 4.61
CA PHE A 105 9.09 5.78 4.96
C PHE A 105 9.93 5.96 3.71
N ARG A 106 11.09 6.58 3.85
CA ARG A 106 12.11 6.64 2.81
C ARG A 106 13.18 5.59 3.10
N VAL A 107 13.51 4.75 2.12
CA VAL A 107 14.66 3.84 2.20
C VAL A 107 15.94 4.68 2.19
N LYS A 108 16.79 4.52 3.21
CA LYS A 108 18.14 5.11 3.24
C LYS A 108 19.15 4.15 2.60
N GLU A 109 19.21 2.94 3.13
CA GLU A 109 20.11 1.89 2.65
C GLU A 109 19.60 0.50 3.01
N GLU A 110 20.03 -0.49 2.24
CA GLU A 110 19.79 -1.90 2.55
C GLU A 110 20.82 -2.43 3.53
N VAL A 111 20.34 -3.07 4.60
CA VAL A 111 21.17 -3.68 5.63
C VAL A 111 21.59 -5.06 5.13
N GLN A 112 22.90 -5.25 4.99
CA GLN A 112 23.49 -6.55 4.66
C GLN A 112 23.41 -7.50 5.88
N GLY A 113 23.27 -8.80 5.63
CA GLY A 113 23.25 -9.80 6.69
C GLY A 113 22.77 -11.17 6.22
N PHE A 114 22.58 -12.07 7.18
CA PHE A 114 22.20 -13.48 6.92
C PHE A 114 20.69 -13.72 6.89
N HIS A 115 19.87 -12.67 6.97
CA HIS A 115 18.42 -12.83 6.87
C HIS A 115 18.03 -13.23 5.43
N PRO A 116 17.10 -14.18 5.25
CA PRO A 116 16.68 -14.60 3.91
C PRO A 116 15.77 -13.56 3.22
N TYR A 117 15.45 -12.47 3.90
CA TYR A 117 14.61 -11.35 3.46
C TYR A 117 15.37 -10.03 3.59
N ARG A 118 14.94 -9.02 2.85
CA ARG A 118 15.58 -7.70 2.82
C ARG A 118 15.23 -6.90 4.07
N ARG A 119 16.19 -6.12 4.53
CA ARG A 119 16.03 -5.15 5.62
C ARG A 119 16.58 -3.81 5.17
N CYS A 120 15.95 -2.73 5.59
CA CYS A 120 16.36 -1.38 5.23
C CYS A 120 16.48 -0.51 6.47
N GLN A 121 17.51 0.32 6.51
CA GLN A 121 17.46 1.54 7.31
C GLN A 121 16.50 2.52 6.64
N VAL A 122 15.68 3.19 7.43
CA VAL A 122 14.60 4.04 6.91
C VAL A 122 14.55 5.42 7.56
N ASP A 123 14.01 6.37 6.83
CA ASP A 123 13.67 7.70 7.32
C ASP A 123 12.15 7.87 7.42
N TRP A 124 11.68 8.19 8.62
CA TRP A 124 10.29 8.50 8.88
C TRP A 124 10.01 10.00 8.83
N GLN A 125 11.04 10.85 8.95
CA GLN A 125 10.90 12.29 9.13
C GLN A 125 10.04 12.94 8.02
N PRO A 126 10.23 12.62 6.72
CA PRO A 126 9.43 13.24 5.66
C PRO A 126 7.93 12.91 5.73
N PHE A 127 7.56 11.90 6.53
CA PHE A 127 6.23 11.30 6.56
C PHE A 127 5.61 11.29 7.97
N ILE A 128 6.13 12.08 8.92
CA ILE A 128 5.60 12.13 10.30
C ILE A 128 4.10 12.45 10.35
N ARG A 129 3.60 13.26 9.40
CA ARG A 129 2.18 13.57 9.28
C ARG A 129 1.30 12.35 8.96
N ASP A 130 1.86 11.27 8.41
CA ASP A 130 1.07 10.08 8.11
C ASP A 130 0.58 9.42 9.40
N MET A 131 1.25 9.66 10.52
CA MET A 131 0.84 9.23 11.86
C MET A 131 -0.09 10.23 12.56
N ALA A 132 -0.40 11.35 11.92
CA ALA A 132 -1.42 12.28 12.40
C ALA A 132 -2.83 11.71 12.15
N GLY A 133 -3.83 12.54 12.43
CA GLY A 133 -5.23 12.21 12.11
C GLY A 133 -5.48 12.09 10.61
N ALA A 134 -6.75 11.86 10.26
CA ALA A 134 -7.17 11.82 8.87
C ALA A 134 -6.81 13.11 8.13
N GLU A 135 -6.43 12.97 6.86
CA GLU A 135 -6.23 14.10 5.97
C GLU A 135 -7.58 14.56 5.39
N ALA A 136 -7.73 15.86 5.20
CA ALA A 136 -8.90 16.44 4.54
C ALA A 136 -8.54 16.89 3.13
N ASP A 137 -9.52 16.85 2.23
CA ASP A 137 -9.41 17.41 0.88
C ASP A 137 -10.56 18.39 0.62
N PRO A 138 -10.39 19.67 0.98
CA PRO A 138 -11.45 20.67 0.82
C PRO A 138 -11.92 20.87 -0.63
N GLY A 139 -11.10 20.47 -1.62
CA GLY A 139 -11.42 20.56 -3.04
C GLY A 139 -12.17 19.33 -3.58
N PHE A 140 -12.51 18.36 -2.73
CA PHE A 140 -13.08 17.11 -3.20
C PHE A 140 -14.52 17.25 -3.68
N ARG A 141 -14.69 17.22 -5.00
CA ARG A 141 -16.00 17.18 -5.66
C ARG A 141 -16.49 15.74 -5.77
N ARG A 142 -17.02 15.20 -4.66
CA ARG A 142 -17.42 13.78 -4.52
C ARG A 142 -18.33 13.28 -5.65
N ALA A 143 -19.36 14.04 -6.01
CA ALA A 143 -20.32 13.63 -7.03
C ALA A 143 -19.65 13.43 -8.41
N GLU A 144 -18.82 14.39 -8.84
CA GLU A 144 -18.08 14.29 -10.11
C GLU A 144 -17.06 13.14 -10.10
N PHE A 145 -16.41 12.92 -8.95
CA PHE A 145 -15.48 11.82 -8.78
C PHE A 145 -16.17 10.45 -8.87
N LEU A 146 -17.33 10.29 -8.23
CA LEU A 146 -18.10 9.04 -8.27
C LEU A 146 -18.67 8.77 -9.67
N ASP A 147 -19.04 9.79 -10.45
CA ASP A 147 -19.42 9.63 -11.86
C ASP A 147 -18.25 9.07 -12.69
N LEU A 148 -17.07 9.68 -12.58
CA LEU A 148 -15.87 9.20 -13.27
C LEU A 148 -15.52 7.77 -12.87
N LEU A 149 -15.59 7.48 -11.57
CA LEU A 149 -15.36 6.13 -11.04
C LEU A 149 -16.35 5.12 -11.60
N GLY A 150 -17.63 5.50 -11.71
CA GLY A 150 -18.69 4.72 -12.37
C GLY A 150 -18.31 4.29 -13.77
N ARG A 151 -17.92 5.27 -14.60
CA ARG A 151 -17.46 5.03 -15.97
C ARG A 151 -16.21 4.16 -16.02
N TYR A 152 -15.24 4.42 -15.15
CA TYR A 152 -14.00 3.64 -15.06
C TYR A 152 -14.27 2.16 -14.71
N PHE A 153 -15.07 1.88 -13.68
CA PHE A 153 -15.41 0.51 -13.29
C PHE A 153 -16.17 -0.23 -14.38
N GLN A 154 -17.09 0.44 -15.08
CA GLN A 154 -17.78 -0.13 -16.22
C GLN A 154 -16.80 -0.50 -17.34
N ALA A 155 -15.89 0.40 -17.70
CA ALA A 155 -14.91 0.17 -18.76
C ALA A 155 -13.93 -0.97 -18.41
N MET A 156 -13.54 -1.08 -17.14
CA MET A 156 -12.63 -2.11 -16.65
C MET A 156 -13.33 -3.43 -16.24
N SER A 157 -14.66 -3.52 -16.41
CA SER A 157 -15.47 -4.67 -15.96
C SER A 157 -15.25 -5.04 -14.48
N LEU A 158 -15.03 -4.04 -13.62
CA LEU A 158 -14.80 -4.22 -12.20
C LEU A 158 -16.14 -4.36 -11.46
N SER A 159 -16.24 -5.38 -10.62
CA SER A 159 -17.35 -5.52 -9.67
C SER A 159 -16.99 -4.84 -8.36
N THR A 160 -17.89 -4.03 -7.82
CA THR A 160 -17.72 -3.44 -6.50
C THR A 160 -19.07 -3.23 -5.84
N ASP A 161 -19.08 -3.34 -4.51
CA ASP A 161 -20.20 -2.90 -3.70
C ASP A 161 -20.26 -1.36 -3.72
N TRP A 162 -21.03 -0.83 -4.69
CA TRP A 162 -21.22 0.59 -4.89
C TRP A 162 -21.81 1.30 -3.67
N GLY A 163 -22.64 0.60 -2.88
CA GLY A 163 -23.27 1.19 -1.69
C GLY A 163 -22.23 1.56 -0.64
N SER A 164 -21.33 0.63 -0.29
CA SER A 164 -20.29 0.91 0.70
C SER A 164 -19.26 1.94 0.26
N LEU A 165 -18.97 2.05 -1.05
CA LEU A 165 -18.10 3.11 -1.57
C LEU A 165 -18.75 4.50 -1.49
N GLN A 166 -20.05 4.61 -1.79
CA GLN A 166 -20.76 5.89 -1.82
C GLN A 166 -20.86 6.57 -0.47
N ASP A 167 -20.84 5.81 0.62
CA ASP A 167 -20.91 6.32 1.99
C ASP A 167 -19.55 6.39 2.71
N ALA A 168 -18.47 5.92 2.06
CA ALA A 168 -17.14 5.93 2.66
C ALA A 168 -16.60 7.35 2.90
N GLU A 169 -15.94 7.56 4.04
CA GLU A 169 -15.17 8.78 4.31
C GLU A 169 -14.15 9.08 3.20
N GLU A 170 -13.88 10.35 2.93
CA GLU A 170 -13.12 10.82 1.76
C GLU A 170 -11.74 10.18 1.66
N GLU A 171 -10.98 10.20 2.75
CA GLU A 171 -9.65 9.60 2.78
C GLU A 171 -9.71 8.09 2.56
N LEU A 172 -10.65 7.41 3.21
CA LEU A 172 -10.83 5.96 3.08
C LEU A 172 -11.16 5.60 1.64
N LEU A 173 -12.05 6.35 0.99
CA LEU A 173 -12.43 6.17 -0.41
C LEU A 173 -11.22 6.30 -1.32
N ILE A 174 -10.49 7.43 -1.24
CA ILE A 174 -9.34 7.70 -2.12
C ILE A 174 -8.22 6.67 -1.91
N ASN A 175 -7.88 6.35 -0.65
CA ASN A 175 -6.82 5.40 -0.36
C ASN A 175 -7.20 3.97 -0.80
N THR A 176 -8.44 3.56 -0.58
CA THR A 176 -8.92 2.23 -0.98
C THR A 176 -8.89 2.07 -2.49
N LEU A 177 -9.40 3.06 -3.23
CA LEU A 177 -9.37 3.04 -4.69
C LEU A 177 -7.94 3.05 -5.24
N SER A 178 -7.04 3.84 -4.63
CA SER A 178 -5.62 3.85 -5.00
C SER A 178 -4.97 2.47 -4.84
N MET A 179 -5.35 1.71 -3.81
CA MET A 179 -4.81 0.39 -3.52
C MET A 179 -5.40 -0.72 -4.41
N LEU A 180 -6.73 -0.69 -4.62
CA LEU A 180 -7.49 -1.76 -5.26
C LEU A 180 -7.59 -1.65 -6.78
N CYS A 181 -7.60 -0.43 -7.34
CA CYS A 181 -7.72 -0.28 -8.79
C CYS A 181 -6.50 -0.91 -9.50
N PRO A 182 -6.71 -1.55 -10.66
CA PRO A 182 -5.67 -2.29 -11.39
C PRO A 182 -4.75 -1.35 -12.18
N PHE A 183 -4.12 -0.39 -11.48
CA PHE A 183 -3.08 0.45 -12.07
C PHE A 183 -1.74 -0.26 -12.12
N GLU A 184 -0.90 0.16 -13.06
CA GLU A 184 0.46 -0.35 -13.22
C GLU A 184 1.32 -0.02 -11.98
N PRO A 185 2.40 -0.79 -11.71
CA PRO A 185 3.23 -0.59 -10.52
C PRO A 185 3.78 0.83 -10.34
N GLU A 186 4.18 1.50 -11.43
CA GLU A 186 4.70 2.87 -11.38
C GLU A 186 3.60 3.90 -11.07
N ASP A 187 2.39 3.69 -11.57
CA ASP A 187 1.23 4.54 -11.23
C ASP A 187 0.85 4.38 -9.75
N LYS A 188 0.89 3.15 -9.24
CA LYS A 188 0.70 2.88 -7.80
C LYS A 188 1.81 3.51 -6.96
N GLN A 189 3.05 3.56 -7.46
CA GLN A 189 4.14 4.27 -6.81
C GLN A 189 3.86 5.78 -6.78
N ALA A 190 3.36 6.38 -7.88
CA ALA A 190 2.98 7.79 -7.89
C ALA A 190 1.88 8.11 -6.86
N LEU A 191 0.88 7.24 -6.71
CA LEU A 191 -0.17 7.36 -5.69
C LEU A 191 0.37 7.28 -4.25
N LEU A 192 1.38 6.42 -4.01
CA LEU A 192 2.08 6.33 -2.73
C LEU A 192 2.85 7.62 -2.40
N GLU A 193 3.57 8.13 -3.38
CA GLU A 193 4.46 9.28 -3.23
C GLU A 193 3.71 10.62 -3.21
N ALA A 194 2.43 10.62 -3.58
CA ALA A 194 1.58 11.80 -3.55
C ALA A 194 1.68 12.56 -2.21
N PRO A 195 2.07 13.85 -2.22
CA PRO A 195 2.39 14.61 -1.02
C PRO A 195 1.15 15.15 -0.29
N SER A 196 -0.06 14.74 -0.63
CA SER A 196 -1.26 15.03 0.16
C SER A 196 -2.40 14.15 -0.32
N LEU A 197 -3.49 14.08 0.45
CA LEU A 197 -4.72 13.46 -0.01
C LEU A 197 -5.25 14.10 -1.31
N ALA A 198 -5.22 15.43 -1.41
CA ALA A 198 -5.67 16.17 -2.60
C ALA A 198 -4.85 15.80 -3.85
N THR A 199 -3.52 15.81 -3.73
CA THR A 199 -2.65 15.40 -4.84
C THR A 199 -2.88 13.94 -5.22
N ARG A 200 -3.10 13.05 -4.24
CA ARG A 200 -3.41 11.64 -4.51
C ARG A 200 -4.73 11.49 -5.26
N ARG A 201 -5.77 12.23 -4.88
CA ARG A 201 -7.04 12.27 -5.62
C ARG A 201 -6.83 12.73 -7.06
N GLU A 202 -6.07 13.79 -7.28
CA GLU A 202 -5.81 14.33 -8.62
C GLU A 202 -5.04 13.34 -9.50
N THR A 203 -4.04 12.67 -8.95
CA THR A 203 -3.35 11.56 -9.62
C THR A 203 -4.33 10.44 -9.96
N LEU A 204 -5.15 10.01 -8.99
CA LEU A 204 -6.15 8.95 -9.19
C LEU A 204 -7.15 9.29 -10.30
N VAL A 205 -7.65 10.52 -10.32
CA VAL A 205 -8.54 11.04 -11.37
C VAL A 205 -7.85 10.97 -12.73
N THR A 206 -6.61 11.45 -12.82
CA THR A 206 -5.83 11.46 -14.06
C THR A 206 -5.62 10.04 -14.60
N LEU A 207 -5.29 9.09 -13.73
CA LEU A 207 -5.11 7.68 -14.11
C LEU A 207 -6.40 7.05 -14.63
N MET A 208 -7.54 7.31 -13.99
CA MET A 208 -8.85 6.84 -14.47
C MET A 208 -9.21 7.44 -15.83
N GLU A 209 -8.95 8.74 -16.04
CA GLU A 209 -9.19 9.40 -17.32
C GLU A 209 -8.31 8.86 -18.44
N ILE A 210 -7.03 8.61 -18.17
CA ILE A 210 -6.11 7.99 -19.13
C ILE A 210 -6.61 6.60 -19.52
N ALA A 211 -6.97 5.78 -18.54
CA ALA A 211 -7.48 4.43 -18.79
C ALA A 211 -8.76 4.44 -19.63
N LEU A 212 -9.67 5.40 -19.39
CA LEU A 212 -10.89 5.57 -20.19
C LEU A 212 -10.62 6.01 -21.63
N ARG A 213 -9.58 6.82 -21.88
CA ARG A 213 -9.17 7.23 -23.24
C ARG A 213 -8.43 6.10 -23.97
N GLY A 214 -7.59 5.34 -23.27
CA GLY A 214 -6.89 4.18 -23.83
C GLY A 214 -7.84 3.04 -24.22
N GLY A 215 -8.96 2.88 -23.51
CA GLY A 215 -10.01 1.91 -23.85
C GLY A 215 -10.80 2.24 -25.13
N THR A 216 -10.67 3.45 -25.69
CA THR A 216 -11.33 3.86 -26.94
C THR A 216 -10.48 3.67 -28.19
N GLU A 217 -9.19 3.33 -28.08
CA GLU A 217 -8.29 3.02 -29.21
C GLU A 217 -8.14 1.50 -29.42
N GLY A 218 -9.27 0.80 -29.54
CA GLY A 218 -9.28 -0.52 -30.16
C GLY A 218 -9.14 -0.36 -31.67
N GLU A 219 -7.90 -0.25 -32.17
CA GLU A 219 -7.61 -0.44 -33.59
C GLU A 219 -8.15 -1.82 -34.02
N PRO A 220 -9.00 -1.90 -35.06
CA PRO A 220 -9.31 -3.19 -35.65
C PRO A 220 -8.03 -3.69 -36.34
N LEU A 221 -7.36 -4.66 -35.72
CA LEU A 221 -6.35 -5.47 -36.39
C LEU A 221 -7.04 -6.13 -37.60
N GLN A 222 -6.66 -5.67 -38.79
CA GLN A 222 -6.97 -6.29 -40.08
C GLN A 222 -6.30 -7.66 -40.22
#